data_AF-A0A7C3DXD5-F1
#
_entry.id   AF-A0A7C3DXD5-F1
#
_cell.length_a   1.000
_cell.length_b   1.000
_cell.length_c   1.000
_cell.angle_alpha   90.00
_cell.angle_beta   90.00
_cell.angle_gamma   90.00
#
_symmetry.space_group_name_H-M   'P 1'
#
loop_
_entity.id
_entity.type
_entity.pdbx_description
1 polymer ?
#
loop_
_entity_poly.entity_id
_entity_poly.type
_entity_poly.pdbx_seq_one_letter_code
_entity_poly.pdbx_strand_id
1 'polypeptide(L)' 'MNPVCQHLRTKKLYIEAVPDDAFSDPELEQAAPCHFWCNLTQTVVGPDQLPVHKNSCQPGRACFES' A
#
# COMPACT_ATOMS: atom_id res chain seq x y z
N MET A 1 5.27 -12.31 10.56
CA MET A 1 4.14 -11.36 10.49
C MET A 1 4.74 -9.97 10.35
N ASN A 2 4.90 -9.50 9.11
CA ASN A 2 5.38 -8.14 8.87
C ASN A 2 4.30 -7.18 9.42
N PRO A 3 4.65 -6.14 10.19
CA PRO A 3 3.64 -5.26 10.73
C PRO A 3 2.99 -4.57 9.52
N VAL A 4 1.71 -4.87 9.35
CA VAL A 4 1.01 -4.61 8.10
C VAL A 4 0.83 -3.11 7.99
N CYS A 5 1.03 -2.55 6.81
CA CYS A 5 0.74 -1.17 6.52
C CYS A 5 -0.77 -0.91 6.66
N GLN A 6 -1.23 -0.65 7.87
CA GLN A 6 -2.63 -0.68 8.26
C GLN A 6 -3.46 0.33 7.46
N HIS A 7 -2.83 1.46 7.10
CA HIS A 7 -3.45 2.54 6.34
C HIS A 7 -3.01 2.57 4.88
N LEU A 8 -2.14 1.67 4.41
CA LEU A 8 -1.80 1.59 2.98
C LEU A 8 -2.91 0.87 2.23
N ARG A 9 -3.31 1.43 1.09
CA ARG A 9 -4.34 0.88 0.22
C ARG A 9 -3.82 0.77 -1.21
N THR A 10 -4.43 -0.14 -1.95
CA THR A 10 -4.20 -0.36 -3.38
C THR A 10 -5.51 -0.82 -3.99
N LYS A 11 -5.68 -0.61 -5.30
CA LYS A 11 -6.88 -1.02 -6.03
C LYS A 11 -7.17 -2.50 -5.87
N LYS A 12 -6.12 -3.33 -5.76
CA LYS A 12 -6.25 -4.79 -5.56
C LYS A 12 -7.01 -5.18 -4.28
N LEU A 13 -7.06 -4.33 -3.25
CA LEU A 13 -7.85 -4.59 -2.04
C LEU A 13 -9.37 -4.51 -2.27
N TYR A 14 -9.80 -3.84 -3.34
CA TYR A 14 -11.21 -3.61 -3.67
C TYR A 14 -11.70 -4.48 -4.83
N ILE A 15 -10.77 -5.17 -5.49
CA ILE A 15 -11.08 -6.27 -6.39
C ILE A 15 -11.16 -7.49 -5.48
N GLU A 16 -12.14 -8.39 -5.68
CA GLU A 16 -12.37 -9.60 -4.84
C GLU A 16 -11.22 -10.64 -4.90
N ALA A 17 -9.97 -10.19 -5.05
CA ALA A 17 -8.77 -10.97 -4.87
C ALA A 17 -8.39 -10.95 -3.38
N VAL A 18 -8.07 -12.13 -2.88
CA VAL A 18 -7.67 -12.41 -1.49
C VAL A 18 -6.74 -11.31 -0.94
N PRO A 19 -6.98 -10.76 0.26
CA PRO A 19 -6.24 -9.62 0.80
C PRO A 19 -4.73 -9.85 0.92
N ASP A 20 -4.29 -11.11 1.01
CA ASP A 20 -2.89 -11.50 1.02
C ASP A 20 -2.19 -11.23 -0.34
N ASP A 21 -2.93 -11.40 -1.45
CA ASP A 21 -2.43 -11.16 -2.81
C ASP A 21 -2.49 -9.69 -3.26
N ALA A 22 -3.14 -8.83 -2.47
CA ALA A 22 -3.29 -7.43 -2.80
C ALA A 22 -1.94 -6.69 -2.82
N PHE A 23 -0.96 -7.14 -2.04
CA PHE A 23 0.38 -6.56 -1.97
C PHE A 23 1.46 -7.41 -2.66
N SER A 24 1.11 -8.62 -3.10
CA SER A 24 1.98 -9.47 -3.93
C SER A 24 2.30 -8.77 -5.26
N ASP A 25 3.59 -8.73 -5.62
CA ASP A 25 3.99 -8.39 -6.98
C ASP A 25 3.49 -9.50 -7.91
N PRO A 26 2.59 -9.22 -8.85
CA PRO A 26 2.33 -10.19 -9.89
C PRO A 26 3.60 -10.25 -10.75
N GLU A 27 4.12 -11.45 -10.96
CA GLU A 27 5.31 -11.74 -11.80
C GLU A 27 5.11 -11.40 -13.29
N LEU A 28 4.15 -10.54 -13.64
CA LEU A 28 3.72 -10.34 -15.02
C LEU A 28 3.85 -8.87 -15.41
N GLU A 29 4.73 -8.67 -16.39
CA GLU A 29 5.07 -7.46 -17.16
C GLU A 29 3.88 -6.66 -17.75
N GLN A 30 2.65 -6.95 -17.35
CA GLN A 30 1.40 -6.33 -17.83
C GLN A 30 0.51 -5.78 -16.71
N ALA A 31 0.90 -5.96 -15.44
CA ALA A 31 0.17 -5.34 -14.35
C ALA A 31 0.43 -3.83 -14.36
N ALA A 32 -0.61 -3.05 -14.66
CA ALA A 32 -0.59 -1.59 -14.51
C ALA A 32 0.08 -1.21 -13.17
N PRO A 33 0.92 -0.16 -13.13
CA PRO A 33 1.65 0.22 -11.93
C PRO A 33 0.69 0.22 -10.75
N CYS A 34 0.97 -0.61 -9.75
CA CYS A 34 0.12 -0.73 -8.57
C CYS A 34 0.14 0.62 -7.86
N HIS A 35 -0.91 1.41 -8.05
CA HIS A 35 -1.07 2.70 -7.40
C HIS A 35 -1.41 2.44 -5.94
N PHE A 36 -0.45 2.72 -5.06
CA PHE A 36 -0.65 2.71 -3.62
C PHE A 36 -1.07 4.11 -3.15
N TRP A 37 -1.94 4.18 -2.16
CA TRP A 37 -2.31 5.43 -1.51
C TRP A 37 -2.47 5.24 -0.01
N CYS A 38 -2.38 6.34 0.72
CA CYS A 38 -2.62 6.36 2.15
C CYS A 38 -4.10 6.58 2.42
N ASN A 39 -4.70 5.75 3.27
CA ASN A 39 -6.10 5.87 3.63
C ASN A 39 -6.39 7.15 4.45
N LEU A 40 -5.39 7.67 5.16
CA LEU A 40 -5.50 8.90 5.97
C LEU A 40 -5.58 10.16 5.12
N THR A 41 -4.75 10.27 4.08
CA THR A 41 -4.72 11.43 3.18
C THR A 41 -5.55 11.23 1.92
N GLN A 42 -5.97 10.00 1.63
CA GLN A 42 -6.57 9.57 0.36
C GLN A 42 -5.74 9.93 -0.88
N THR A 43 -4.42 10.06 -0.73
CA THR A 43 -3.50 10.39 -1.83
C THR A 43 -2.29 9.45 -1.86
N VAL A 44 -1.51 9.54 -2.93
CA VAL A 44 -0.21 8.84 -3.09
C VAL A 44 0.89 9.40 -2.17
N VAL A 45 0.59 10.44 -1.41
CA VAL A 45 1.50 11.10 -0.47
C VAL A 45 0.95 10.95 0.94
N GLY A 46 1.79 10.47 1.86
CA GLY A 46 1.43 10.34 3.26
C GLY A 46 1.34 11.69 3.97
N PRO A 47 0.86 11.72 5.23
CA PRO A 47 0.81 12.94 6.03
C PRO A 47 2.21 13.48 6.38
N ASP A 48 3.24 12.64 6.22
CA ASP A 48 4.65 13.00 6.29
C ASP A 48 5.20 13.63 5.00
N GLN A 49 4.32 13.96 4.03
CA GLN A 49 4.67 14.55 2.74
C GLN A 49 5.60 13.69 1.87
N LEU A 50 5.68 12.39 2.16
CA LEU A 50 6.49 11.44 1.42
C LEU A 50 5.62 10.46 0.64
N PRO A 51 6.07 9.99 -0.54
CA PRO A 51 5.33 9.01 -1.32
C PRO A 51 5.08 7.74 -0.51
N VAL A 52 3.91 7.15 -0.70
CA VAL A 52 3.55 5.88 -0.07
C VAL A 52 3.74 4.72 -1.03
N HIS A 53 4.37 3.67 -0.55
CA HIS A 53 4.61 2.45 -1.29
C HIS A 53 4.84 1.32 -0.31
N LYS A 54 4.57 0.07 -0.70
CA LYS A 54 4.84 -1.10 0.15
C LYS A 54 6.31 -1.16 0.60
N ASN A 55 7.25 -0.80 -0.28
CA ASN A 55 8.69 -0.76 0.02
C ASN A 55 9.10 0.40 0.95
N SER A 56 8.29 1.47 1.00
CA SER A 56 8.53 2.66 1.81
C SER A 56 7.70 2.65 3.10
N CYS A 57 7.10 1.50 3.41
CA CYS A 57 6.20 1.33 4.51
C CYS A 57 6.99 0.81 5.72
N GLN A 58 7.26 1.70 6.66
CA GLN A 58 8.13 1.44 7.80
C GLN A 58 7.47 1.87 9.11
N PRO A 59 7.83 1.24 10.24
CA PRO A 59 7.43 1.69 11.57
C PRO A 59 7.76 3.17 11.77
N GLY A 60 6.79 3.94 12.28
CA GLY A 60 6.92 5.38 12.48
C GLY A 60 6.35 6.24 11.35
N ARG A 61 5.97 5.68 10.20
CA ARG A 61 5.15 6.40 9.22
C ARG A 61 3.68 6.32 9.62
N ALA A 62 2.97 7.43 9.54
CA ALA A 62 1.54 7.45 9.89
C ALA A 62 0.68 6.57 8.96
N CYS A 63 1.11 6.31 7.72
CA CYS A 63 0.40 5.38 6.83
C CYS A 63 0.72 3.89 7.10
N PHE A 64 1.71 3.60 7.95
CA PHE A 64 2.07 2.25 8.38
C PHE A 64 1.21 1.85 9.59
N GLU A 65 1.29 2.66 10.66
CA GLU A 65 0.78 2.50 12.03
C GLU A 65 0.93 1.09 12.66
N SER A 66 1.65 1.05 13.78
CA SER A 66 2.40 -0.09 14.36
C SER A 66 1.61 -1.36 14.67
#